data_AF-A0A5R2NCX2-F1
#
_entry.id   AF-A0A5R2NCX2-F1
#
_cell.length_a   1.000
_cell.length_b   1.000
_cell.length_c   1.000
_cell.angle_alpha   90.00
_cell.angle_beta   90.00
_cell.angle_gamma   90.00
#
_symmetry.space_group_name_H-M   'P 1'
#
loop_
_entity.id
_entity.type
_entity.pdbx_description
1 polymer ?
#
loop_
_entity_poly.entity_id
_entity_poly.type
_entity_poly.pdbx_seq_one_letter_code
_entity_poly.pdbx_strand_id
1 'polypeptide(L)'
;IKIAGERAYDLAREGEMVDIPPREIEIGRLDIVEHKPDQTIFEVACGKGTYVRSLARDMGRDLGCFGHISELRRVEVEPFTPEDFVTIAELEAARFGAKGDENSEAADDAEPADAVAKPVDFGAIDTLLVDTSAALDCLPQIAISDDAATKIRLGNPVIIRGRDAPVEAEEACATSRGKLVAIGAIEQGMFKPKRVFAG
;
A
#
# COMPACT_ATOMS: atom_id res chain seq x y z
N ILE A 1 13.19 10.35 2.13
CA ILE A 1 13.08 11.10 3.41
C ILE A 1 13.07 12.57 3.05
N LYS A 2 12.28 13.39 3.76
CA LYS A 2 12.38 14.85 3.65
C LYS A 2 13.24 15.39 4.77
N ILE A 3 14.11 16.35 4.48
CA ILE A 3 14.95 17.08 5.44
C ILE A 3 14.65 18.55 5.21
N ALA A 4 14.25 19.27 6.27
CA ALA A 4 13.83 20.67 6.22
C ALA A 4 12.76 21.02 5.15
N GLY A 5 11.93 20.05 4.72
CA GLY A 5 10.86 20.24 3.74
C GLY A 5 11.19 19.75 2.32
N GLU A 6 12.48 19.54 2.03
CA GLU A 6 12.99 19.10 0.73
C GLU A 6 13.28 17.60 0.71
N ARG A 7 13.20 16.95 -0.46
CA ARG A 7 13.50 15.52 -0.57
C ARG A 7 15.02 15.34 -0.53
N ALA A 8 15.50 14.50 0.39
CA ALA A 8 16.94 14.26 0.58
C ALA A 8 17.67 13.74 -0.68
N TYR A 9 16.95 13.17 -1.65
CA TYR A 9 17.53 12.74 -2.92
C TYR A 9 17.88 13.90 -3.85
N ASP A 10 17.12 14.99 -3.80
CA ASP A 10 17.33 16.15 -4.68
C ASP A 10 18.63 16.86 -4.26
N LEU A 11 18.80 17.10 -2.95
CA LEU A 11 20.04 17.61 -2.34
C LEU A 11 21.27 16.74 -2.65
N ALA A 12 21.13 15.41 -2.59
CA ALA A 12 22.23 14.49 -2.90
C ALA A 12 22.65 14.53 -4.38
N ARG A 13 21.73 14.82 -5.31
CA ARG A 13 22.02 14.98 -6.75
C ARG A 13 22.73 16.29 -7.06
N GLU A 14 22.53 17.31 -6.23
CA GLU A 14 23.21 18.61 -6.31
C GLU A 14 24.64 18.54 -5.74
N GLY A 15 25.08 17.35 -5.28
CA GLY A 15 26.41 17.10 -4.75
C GLY A 15 26.54 17.46 -3.27
N GLU A 16 25.46 17.86 -2.61
CA GLU A 16 25.48 18.12 -1.18
C GLU A 16 25.47 16.81 -0.39
N MET A 17 26.41 16.68 0.56
CA MET A 17 26.38 15.58 1.51
C MET A 17 25.28 15.84 2.53
N VAL A 18 24.18 15.12 2.37
CA VAL A 18 23.06 15.15 3.29
C VAL A 18 23.32 14.17 4.43
N ASP A 19 23.51 14.69 5.65
CA ASP A 19 23.55 13.86 6.84
C ASP A 19 22.13 13.36 7.16
N ILE A 20 21.88 12.07 6.92
CA ILE A 20 20.60 11.44 7.21
C ILE A 20 20.76 10.69 8.53
N PRO A 21 20.05 11.10 9.60
CA PRO A 21 20.19 10.42 10.89
C PRO A 21 19.76 8.95 10.75
N PRO A 22 20.47 8.02 11.43
CA PRO A 22 20.09 6.62 11.42
C PRO A 22 18.70 6.45 12.03
N ARG A 23 17.98 5.44 11.54
CA ARG A 23 16.65 5.08 12.04
C ARG A 23 16.68 3.62 12.46
N GLU A 24 16.07 3.34 13.59
CA GLU A 24 15.81 1.96 13.98
C GLU A 24 14.83 1.33 13.00
N ILE A 25 15.14 0.11 12.60
CA ILE A 25 14.36 -0.72 11.69
C ILE A 25 14.29 -2.12 12.29
N GLU A 26 13.27 -2.86 11.88
CA GLU A 26 13.06 -4.24 12.32
C GLU A 26 13.26 -5.18 11.14
N ILE A 27 14.14 -6.18 11.32
CA ILE A 27 14.30 -7.30 10.41
C ILE A 27 13.65 -8.51 11.08
N GLY A 28 12.50 -8.94 10.57
CA GLY A 28 11.80 -10.13 11.07
C GLY A 28 12.47 -11.42 10.59
N ARG A 29 12.90 -11.46 9.33
CA ARG A 29 13.60 -12.62 8.73
C ARG A 29 14.59 -12.15 7.68
N LEU A 30 15.73 -12.82 7.60
CA LEU A 30 16.74 -12.59 6.56
C LEU A 30 17.42 -13.92 6.21
N ASP A 31 17.08 -14.45 5.04
CA ASP A 31 17.55 -15.76 4.58
C ASP A 31 18.41 -15.60 3.32
N ILE A 32 19.44 -16.43 3.19
CA ILE A 32 20.19 -16.59 1.95
C ILE A 32 19.47 -17.63 1.10
N VAL A 33 19.00 -17.23 -0.07
CA VAL A 33 18.33 -18.11 -1.04
C VAL A 33 19.35 -18.74 -1.97
N GLU A 34 20.32 -17.95 -2.43
CA GLU A 34 21.38 -18.41 -3.33
C GLU A 34 22.67 -17.63 -3.06
N HIS A 35 23.82 -18.30 -3.15
CA HIS A 35 25.14 -17.67 -3.02
C HIS A 35 26.07 -18.09 -4.16
N LYS A 36 26.61 -17.10 -4.85
CA LYS A 36 27.62 -17.18 -5.93
C LYS A 36 28.82 -16.31 -5.55
N PRO A 37 29.99 -16.49 -6.21
CA PRO A 37 31.20 -15.74 -5.88
C PRO A 37 31.06 -14.20 -5.90
N ASP A 38 30.20 -13.67 -6.77
CA ASP A 38 29.99 -12.23 -7.00
C ASP A 38 28.56 -11.76 -6.69
N GLN A 39 27.67 -12.67 -6.29
CA GLN A 39 26.26 -12.35 -6.07
C GLN A 39 25.67 -13.24 -4.97
N THR A 40 24.87 -12.64 -4.09
CA THR A 40 24.06 -13.39 -3.11
C THR A 40 22.62 -12.89 -3.20
N ILE A 41 21.68 -13.81 -3.29
CA ILE A 41 20.24 -13.53 -3.29
C ILE A 41 19.73 -13.74 -1.87
N PHE A 42 19.09 -12.71 -1.34
CA PHE A 42 18.46 -12.73 -0.03
C PHE A 42 16.95 -12.64 -0.15
N GLU A 43 16.25 -13.32 0.75
CA GLU A 43 14.85 -13.08 1.05
C GLU A 43 14.76 -12.39 2.41
N VAL A 44 14.01 -11.29 2.48
CA VAL A 44 13.94 -10.44 3.68
C VAL A 44 12.50 -10.09 4.02
N ALA A 45 12.11 -10.34 5.26
CA ALA A 45 10.90 -9.79 5.89
C ALA A 45 11.32 -8.67 6.83
N CYS A 46 10.82 -7.45 6.60
CA CYS A 46 11.25 -6.28 7.34
C CYS A 46 10.11 -5.29 7.57
N GLY A 47 10.22 -4.51 8.65
CA GLY A 47 9.25 -3.49 9.01
C GLY A 47 9.27 -2.27 8.08
N LYS A 48 8.26 -1.42 8.24
CA LYS A 48 8.12 -0.19 7.46
C LYS A 48 9.37 0.69 7.53
N GLY A 49 9.71 1.33 6.41
CA GLY A 49 10.81 2.28 6.34
C GLY A 49 12.20 1.63 6.21
N THR A 50 12.29 0.30 6.14
CA THR A 50 13.55 -0.40 5.87
C THR A 50 14.07 -0.08 4.47
N TYR A 51 15.31 0.38 4.39
CA TYR A 51 15.97 0.66 3.12
C TYR A 51 16.88 -0.51 2.76
N VAL A 52 16.36 -1.48 2.01
CA VAL A 52 17.09 -2.71 1.61
C VAL A 52 18.43 -2.41 0.93
N ARG A 53 18.50 -1.28 0.20
CA ARG A 53 19.77 -0.79 -0.38
C ARG A 53 20.82 -0.42 0.65
N SER A 54 20.43 0.20 1.77
CA SER A 54 21.34 0.50 2.87
C SER A 54 21.79 -0.79 3.54
N LEU A 55 20.88 -1.75 3.73
CA LEU A 55 21.22 -3.06 4.30
C LEU A 55 22.33 -3.76 3.48
N ALA A 56 22.20 -3.84 2.15
CA ALA A 56 23.25 -4.41 1.30
C ALA A 56 24.57 -3.65 1.34
N ARG A 57 24.52 -2.31 1.34
CA ARG A 57 25.70 -1.46 1.46
C ARG A 57 26.44 -1.71 2.78
N ASP A 58 25.69 -1.75 3.88
CA ASP A 58 26.25 -1.84 5.22
C ASP A 58 26.82 -3.25 5.46
N MET A 59 26.11 -4.30 5.05
CA MET A 59 26.66 -5.67 5.03
C MET A 59 27.93 -5.78 4.19
N GLY A 60 27.95 -5.18 2.99
CA GLY A 60 29.13 -5.19 2.13
C GLY A 60 30.33 -4.47 2.77
N ARG A 61 30.09 -3.37 3.49
CA ARG A 61 31.13 -2.66 4.26
C ARG A 61 31.67 -3.52 5.40
N ASP A 62 30.78 -4.16 6.15
CA ASP A 62 31.16 -5.02 7.28
C ASP A 62 31.97 -6.25 6.83
N LEU A 63 31.66 -6.79 5.64
CA LEU A 63 32.41 -7.88 5.01
C LEU A 63 33.71 -7.43 4.31
N GLY A 64 33.95 -6.13 4.17
CA GLY A 64 35.14 -5.58 3.53
C GLY A 64 35.20 -5.72 2.00
N CYS A 65 34.15 -6.23 1.36
CA CYS A 65 34.08 -6.38 -0.10
C CYS A 65 33.24 -5.28 -0.79
N PHE A 66 32.54 -4.47 0.00
CA PHE A 66 31.43 -3.62 -0.45
C PHE A 66 30.32 -4.42 -1.14
N GLY A 67 29.22 -3.76 -1.46
CA GLY A 67 28.07 -4.40 -2.07
C GLY A 67 27.00 -3.40 -2.44
N HIS A 68 26.21 -3.72 -3.45
CA HIS A 68 25.03 -2.96 -3.82
C HIS A 68 23.94 -3.91 -4.31
N ILE A 69 22.70 -3.43 -4.30
CA ILE A 69 21.57 -4.16 -4.84
C ILE A 69 21.60 -4.04 -6.37
N SER A 70 21.75 -5.16 -7.06
CA SER A 70 21.61 -5.24 -8.53
C SER A 70 20.16 -5.47 -8.96
N GLU A 71 19.37 -6.17 -8.14
CA GLU A 71 17.96 -6.46 -8.37
C GLU A 71 17.19 -6.43 -7.04
N LEU A 72 15.98 -5.87 -7.05
CA LEU A 72 15.10 -5.84 -5.89
C LEU A 72 13.65 -6.04 -6.33
N ARG A 73 13.03 -7.10 -5.83
CA ARG A 73 11.62 -7.36 -6.02
C ARG A 73 10.93 -7.40 -4.67
N ARG A 74 9.91 -6.56 -4.49
CA ARG A 74 8.99 -6.68 -3.37
C ARG A 74 7.92 -7.67 -3.75
N VAL A 75 7.83 -8.77 -3.00
CA VAL A 75 6.91 -9.88 -3.29
C VAL A 75 5.63 -9.81 -2.48
N GLU A 76 5.63 -9.08 -1.37
CA GLU A 76 4.50 -9.01 -0.45
C GLU A 76 4.47 -7.64 0.25
N VAL A 77 3.27 -7.16 0.54
CA VAL A 77 2.99 -6.08 1.49
C VAL A 77 1.75 -6.49 2.25
N GLU A 78 1.93 -7.02 3.46
CA GLU A 78 0.84 -7.58 4.25
C GLU A 78 -0.42 -6.69 4.24
N PRO A 79 -1.60 -7.24 3.93
CA PRO A 79 -1.89 -8.66 3.68
C PRO A 79 -1.78 -9.11 2.20
N PHE A 80 -1.29 -8.24 1.31
CA PHE A 80 -1.30 -8.48 -0.14
C PHE A 80 -0.11 -9.29 -0.63
N THR A 81 -0.41 -10.36 -1.36
CA THR A 81 0.55 -11.32 -1.91
C THR A 81 0.67 -11.19 -3.43
N PRO A 82 1.58 -11.93 -4.09
CA PRO A 82 1.69 -11.88 -5.56
C PRO A 82 0.38 -12.20 -6.30
N GLU A 83 -0.52 -12.94 -5.68
CA GLU A 83 -1.85 -13.29 -6.23
C GLU A 83 -2.78 -12.07 -6.35
N ASP A 84 -2.56 -11.03 -5.54
CA ASP A 84 -3.32 -9.78 -5.59
C ASP A 84 -2.70 -8.76 -6.57
N PHE A 85 -1.50 -9.04 -7.10
CA PHE A 85 -0.77 -8.06 -7.89
C PHE A 85 -1.30 -8.00 -9.32
N VAL A 86 -1.67 -6.79 -9.72
CA VAL A 86 -2.10 -6.48 -11.08
C VAL A 86 -0.93 -5.88 -11.84
N THR A 87 -0.55 -6.50 -12.96
CA THR A 87 0.47 -5.98 -13.86
C THR A 87 -0.05 -4.80 -14.67
N ILE A 88 0.86 -3.98 -15.20
CA ILE A 88 0.49 -2.88 -16.09
C ILE A 88 -0.22 -3.41 -17.35
N ALA A 89 0.22 -4.55 -17.89
CA ALA A 89 -0.40 -5.15 -19.06
C ALA A 89 -1.85 -5.59 -18.80
N GLU A 90 -2.15 -6.18 -17.63
CA GLU A 90 -3.53 -6.53 -17.25
C GLU A 90 -4.40 -5.29 -17.08
N LEU A 91 -3.85 -4.23 -16.46
CA LEU A 91 -4.57 -2.97 -16.29
C LEU A 91 -4.85 -2.29 -17.65
N GLU A 92 -3.88 -2.30 -18.56
CA GLU A 92 -4.05 -1.78 -19.93
C GLU A 92 -5.06 -2.61 -20.71
N ALA A 93 -5.03 -3.93 -20.61
CA ALA A 93 -6.00 -4.81 -21.25
C ALA A 93 -7.42 -4.59 -20.70
N ALA A 94 -7.57 -4.34 -19.40
CA ALA A 94 -8.86 -4.00 -18.79
C ALA A 94 -9.38 -2.63 -19.25
N ARG A 95 -8.49 -1.65 -19.44
CA ARG A 95 -8.85 -0.29 -19.85
C ARG A 95 -9.13 -0.14 -21.35
N PHE A 96 -8.31 -0.79 -22.17
CA PHE A 96 -8.27 -0.58 -23.62
C PHE A 96 -8.71 -1.82 -24.42
N GLY A 97 -8.84 -2.98 -23.79
CA GLY A 97 -9.12 -4.28 -24.43
C GLY A 97 -7.85 -5.05 -24.80
N ALA A 98 -7.99 -6.37 -25.03
CA ALA A 98 -6.88 -7.31 -25.32
C ALA A 98 -6.15 -7.10 -26.67
N LYS A 99 -6.49 -6.02 -27.39
CA LYS A 99 -5.82 -5.54 -28.59
C LYS A 99 -5.78 -4.01 -28.50
N GLY A 100 -4.79 -3.46 -27.80
CA GLY A 100 -4.34 -2.12 -28.14
C GLY A 100 -3.93 -2.19 -29.62
N ASP A 101 -4.65 -1.48 -30.47
CA ASP A 101 -4.46 -1.50 -31.91
C ASP A 101 -2.97 -1.33 -32.25
N GLU A 102 -2.33 -2.38 -32.78
CA GLU A 102 -1.04 -2.33 -33.46
C GLU A 102 -1.13 -1.56 -34.80
N ASN A 103 -2.01 -0.55 -34.87
CA ASN A 103 -2.24 0.26 -36.06
C ASN A 103 -2.52 1.74 -35.73
N SER A 104 -2.06 2.25 -34.58
CA SER A 104 -1.93 3.70 -34.37
C SER A 104 -0.52 4.19 -34.73
N GLU A 105 -0.04 3.82 -35.91
CA GLU A 105 1.02 4.60 -36.57
C GLU A 105 0.35 5.56 -37.58
N ALA A 106 0.72 6.84 -37.45
CA ALA A 106 0.36 7.99 -38.28
C ALA A 106 -1.03 8.63 -38.08
N ALA A 107 -1.08 9.57 -37.13
CA ALA A 107 -1.87 10.80 -37.27
C ALA A 107 -1.17 11.95 -36.52
N ASP A 108 0.07 12.26 -36.94
CA ASP A 108 0.55 13.64 -36.90
C ASP A 108 -0.31 14.43 -37.92
N ASP A 109 -0.79 15.61 -37.54
CA ASP A 109 -1.52 16.59 -38.37
C ASP A 109 -3.04 16.41 -38.61
N ALA A 110 -3.83 16.25 -37.55
CA ALA A 110 -5.21 16.73 -37.57
C ALA A 110 -5.69 17.25 -36.19
N GLU A 111 -5.99 18.54 -36.12
CA GLU A 111 -6.65 19.20 -34.98
C GLU A 111 -7.96 18.46 -34.59
N PRO A 112 -8.15 18.01 -33.34
CA PRO A 112 -9.40 17.36 -32.96
C PRO A 112 -10.37 18.40 -32.42
N ALA A 113 -11.11 19.06 -33.31
CA ALA A 113 -12.41 19.59 -32.96
C ALA A 113 -13.42 18.42 -32.98
N ASP A 114 -14.04 18.15 -31.83
CA ASP A 114 -15.21 17.26 -31.64
C ASP A 114 -15.00 15.73 -31.62
N ALA A 115 -13.87 15.23 -31.13
CA ALA A 115 -13.82 13.84 -30.64
C ALA A 115 -14.52 13.74 -29.27
N VAL A 116 -15.81 13.41 -29.25
CA VAL A 116 -16.50 12.98 -28.03
C VAL A 116 -15.78 11.75 -27.50
N ALA A 117 -14.96 11.92 -26.47
CA ALA A 117 -14.27 10.82 -25.80
C ALA A 117 -15.31 9.76 -25.43
N LYS A 118 -15.15 8.55 -25.97
CA LYS A 118 -15.99 7.39 -25.65
C LYS A 118 -16.13 7.31 -24.12
N PRO A 119 -17.33 7.06 -23.56
CA PRO A 119 -17.48 6.93 -22.12
C PRO A 119 -16.50 5.87 -21.62
N VAL A 120 -15.66 6.24 -20.66
CA VAL A 120 -14.70 5.30 -20.08
C VAL A 120 -15.50 4.32 -19.24
N ASP A 121 -15.56 3.07 -19.68
CA ASP A 121 -16.13 1.98 -18.90
C ASP A 121 -15.07 1.51 -17.89
N PHE A 122 -15.34 1.75 -16.61
CA PHE A 122 -14.47 1.31 -15.52
C PHE A 122 -14.79 -0.10 -15.04
N GLY A 123 -15.85 -0.74 -15.53
CA GLY A 123 -16.30 -2.04 -15.01
C GLY A 123 -15.22 -3.12 -15.05
N ALA A 124 -14.42 -3.18 -16.12
CA ALA A 124 -13.30 -4.11 -16.22
C ALA A 124 -12.11 -3.76 -15.32
N ILE A 125 -11.90 -2.48 -15.00
CA ILE A 125 -10.87 -2.04 -14.04
C ILE A 125 -11.35 -2.32 -12.61
N ASP A 126 -12.63 -2.09 -12.33
CA ASP A 126 -13.23 -2.31 -11.01
C ASP A 126 -13.13 -3.78 -10.59
N THR A 127 -13.12 -4.73 -11.53
CA THR A 127 -12.89 -6.16 -11.22
C THR A 127 -11.47 -6.47 -10.75
N LEU A 128 -10.52 -5.57 -10.97
CA LEU A 128 -9.13 -5.68 -10.51
C LEU A 128 -8.93 -5.05 -9.12
N LEU A 129 -9.94 -4.38 -8.57
CA LEU A 129 -9.87 -3.75 -7.25
C LEU A 129 -10.23 -4.75 -6.15
N VAL A 130 -9.41 -4.76 -5.11
CA VAL A 130 -9.74 -5.40 -3.83
C VAL A 130 -10.59 -4.49 -2.96
N ASP A 131 -11.41 -5.07 -2.08
CA ASP A 131 -12.22 -4.29 -1.14
C ASP A 131 -11.32 -3.52 -0.16
N THR A 132 -11.72 -2.30 0.21
CA THR A 132 -10.95 -1.46 1.13
C THR A 132 -10.73 -2.12 2.51
N SER A 133 -11.66 -2.98 2.94
CA SER A 133 -11.53 -3.74 4.19
C SER A 133 -10.39 -4.76 4.16
N ALA A 134 -9.95 -5.21 2.98
CA ALA A 134 -8.84 -6.14 2.86
C ALA A 134 -7.55 -5.54 3.45
N ALA A 135 -7.31 -4.24 3.26
CA ALA A 135 -6.15 -3.54 3.84
C ALA A 135 -6.19 -3.38 5.37
N LEU A 136 -7.29 -3.78 6.02
CA LEU A 136 -7.58 -3.55 7.44
C LEU A 136 -7.82 -4.86 8.20
N ASP A 137 -7.44 -6.01 7.63
CA ASP A 137 -7.68 -7.32 8.22
C ASP A 137 -6.97 -7.52 9.58
N CYS A 138 -5.84 -6.85 9.77
CA CYS A 138 -5.04 -6.86 10.98
C CYS A 138 -5.69 -6.09 12.15
N LEU A 139 -6.71 -5.28 11.86
CA LEU A 139 -7.44 -4.52 12.87
C LEU A 139 -8.65 -5.30 13.41
N PRO A 140 -8.96 -5.20 14.71
CA PRO A 140 -10.20 -5.72 15.27
C PRO A 140 -11.43 -5.22 14.51
N GLN A 141 -12.27 -6.13 14.03
CA GLN A 141 -13.49 -5.80 13.30
C GLN A 141 -14.74 -5.96 14.18
N ILE A 142 -15.61 -4.94 14.15
CA ILE A 142 -16.82 -4.88 14.95
C ILE A 142 -18.03 -4.76 14.02
N ALA A 143 -18.89 -5.76 14.06
CA ALA A 143 -20.18 -5.69 13.39
C ALA A 143 -21.14 -4.76 14.16
N ILE A 144 -21.71 -3.79 13.48
CA ILE A 144 -22.65 -2.82 14.05
C ILE A 144 -24.02 -2.89 13.37
N SER A 145 -25.06 -2.44 14.08
CA SER A 145 -26.40 -2.31 13.51
C SER A 145 -26.47 -1.14 12.52
N ASP A 146 -27.50 -1.12 11.68
CA ASP A 146 -27.72 -0.01 10.73
C ASP A 146 -27.91 1.34 11.43
N ASP A 147 -28.64 1.38 12.56
CA ASP A 147 -28.80 2.60 13.37
C ASP A 147 -27.45 3.11 13.93
N ALA A 148 -26.62 2.19 14.41
CA ALA A 148 -25.28 2.53 14.87
C ALA A 148 -24.40 3.02 13.69
N ALA A 149 -24.53 2.42 12.51
CA ALA A 149 -23.81 2.85 11.32
C ALA A 149 -24.19 4.27 10.90
N THR A 150 -25.48 4.63 10.92
CA THR A 150 -25.93 6.00 10.65
C THR A 150 -25.32 7.01 11.63
N LYS A 151 -25.30 6.67 12.93
CA LYS A 151 -24.69 7.52 13.96
C LYS A 151 -23.19 7.70 13.76
N ILE A 152 -22.48 6.61 13.49
CA ILE A 152 -21.04 6.61 13.21
C ILE A 152 -20.71 7.47 11.99
N ARG A 153 -21.49 7.37 10.90
CA ARG A 153 -21.29 8.18 9.69
C ARG A 153 -21.42 9.69 9.94
N LEU A 154 -22.19 10.07 10.96
CA LEU A 154 -22.32 11.44 11.44
C LEU A 154 -21.24 11.82 12.48
N GLY A 155 -20.25 10.96 12.71
CA GLY A 155 -19.17 11.17 13.67
C GLY A 155 -19.53 10.87 15.13
N ASN A 156 -20.72 10.32 15.40
CA ASN A 156 -21.16 10.06 16.78
C ASN A 156 -20.59 8.73 17.30
N PRO A 157 -20.03 8.69 18.53
CA PRO A 157 -19.68 7.45 19.19
C PRO A 157 -20.90 6.55 19.43
N VAL A 158 -20.68 5.24 19.43
CA VAL A 158 -21.73 4.24 19.70
C VAL A 158 -21.25 3.19 20.69
N ILE A 159 -22.15 2.76 21.56
CA ILE A 159 -21.87 1.66 22.49
C ILE A 159 -21.78 0.36 21.70
N ILE A 160 -20.68 -0.36 21.87
CA ILE A 160 -20.50 -1.69 21.29
C ILE A 160 -21.25 -2.69 22.16
N ARG A 161 -22.04 -3.56 21.53
CA ARG A 161 -22.82 -4.60 22.21
C ARG A 161 -22.39 -5.96 21.69
N GLY A 162 -22.02 -6.87 22.57
CA GLY A 162 -21.62 -8.23 22.22
C GLY A 162 -20.75 -8.86 23.29
N ARG A 163 -20.80 -10.19 23.42
CA ARG A 163 -19.99 -10.93 24.39
C ARG A 163 -18.49 -10.84 24.07
N ASP A 164 -18.17 -10.78 22.78
CA ASP A 164 -16.80 -10.81 22.25
C ASP A 164 -16.32 -9.43 21.79
N ALA A 165 -17.04 -8.36 22.18
CA ALA A 165 -16.64 -7.00 21.88
C ALA A 165 -15.35 -6.67 22.66
N PRO A 166 -14.26 -6.23 21.99
CA PRO A 166 -13.06 -5.82 22.69
C PRO A 166 -13.36 -4.67 23.64
N VAL A 167 -12.73 -4.69 24.83
CA VAL A 167 -12.96 -3.66 25.86
C VAL A 167 -12.29 -2.35 25.45
N GLU A 168 -11.08 -2.45 24.89
CA GLU A 168 -10.28 -1.33 24.39
C GLU A 168 -9.47 -1.74 23.16
N ALA A 169 -9.33 -0.83 22.21
CA ALA A 169 -8.48 -0.97 21.03
C ALA A 169 -8.16 0.42 20.47
N GLU A 170 -6.89 0.75 20.24
CA GLU A 170 -6.50 2.07 19.72
C GLU A 170 -6.96 2.29 18.26
N GLU A 171 -7.01 1.20 17.50
CA GLU A 171 -7.49 1.12 16.13
C GLU A 171 -8.39 -0.10 15.97
N ALA A 172 -9.57 0.13 15.40
CA ALA A 172 -10.57 -0.89 15.10
C ALA A 172 -11.42 -0.45 13.92
N CYS A 173 -11.99 -1.43 13.23
CA CYS A 173 -12.89 -1.23 12.09
C CYS A 173 -14.33 -1.50 12.50
N ALA A 174 -15.25 -0.61 12.12
CA ALA A 174 -16.68 -0.84 12.23
C ALA A 174 -17.25 -1.25 10.86
N THR A 175 -17.99 -2.35 10.83
CA THR A 175 -18.61 -2.89 9.62
C THR A 175 -20.13 -3.05 9.79
N SER A 176 -20.90 -2.73 8.76
CA SER A 176 -22.34 -3.00 8.71
C SER A 176 -22.66 -3.82 7.46
N ARG A 177 -23.35 -4.96 7.65
CA ARG A 177 -23.71 -5.91 6.58
C ARG A 177 -22.50 -6.31 5.72
N GLY A 178 -21.34 -6.50 6.36
CA GLY A 178 -20.08 -6.84 5.69
C GLY A 178 -19.37 -5.69 4.99
N LYS A 179 -19.91 -4.46 5.00
CA LYS A 179 -19.27 -3.28 4.40
C LYS A 179 -18.57 -2.44 5.46
N LEU A 180 -17.38 -1.95 5.14
CA LEU A 180 -16.64 -1.01 5.98
C LEU A 180 -17.43 0.30 6.15
N VAL A 181 -17.56 0.76 7.40
CA VAL A 181 -18.25 2.01 7.75
C VAL A 181 -17.26 3.05 8.26
N ALA A 182 -16.35 2.65 9.16
CA ALA A 182 -15.40 3.57 9.78
C ALA A 182 -14.17 2.84 10.34
N ILE A 183 -13.07 3.59 10.48
CA ILE A 183 -11.95 3.27 11.35
C ILE A 183 -12.03 4.19 12.57
N GLY A 184 -11.78 3.64 13.75
CA GLY A 184 -11.90 4.36 15.02
C GLY A 184 -11.13 3.69 16.14
N ALA A 185 -11.37 4.15 17.36
CA ALA A 185 -10.86 3.51 18.58
C ALA A 185 -12.03 2.92 19.38
N ILE A 186 -11.75 1.91 20.19
CA ILE A 186 -12.66 1.43 21.22
C ILE A 186 -12.12 1.91 22.57
N GLU A 187 -12.93 2.70 23.27
CA GLU A 187 -12.61 3.22 24.59
C GLU A 187 -13.85 3.14 25.47
N GLN A 188 -13.71 2.56 26.67
CA GLN A 188 -14.81 2.44 27.63
C GLN A 188 -16.05 1.75 27.04
N GLY A 189 -15.85 0.72 26.20
CA GLY A 189 -16.94 -0.02 25.54
C GLY A 189 -17.68 0.76 24.44
N MET A 190 -17.16 1.91 24.01
CA MET A 190 -17.70 2.68 22.89
C MET A 190 -16.75 2.68 21.71
N PHE A 191 -17.29 2.53 20.51
CA PHE A 191 -16.57 2.81 19.27
C PHE A 191 -16.62 4.32 18.99
N LYS A 192 -15.45 4.95 18.89
CA LYS A 192 -15.26 6.37 18.57
C LYS A 192 -14.70 6.50 17.15
N PRO A 193 -15.48 6.98 16.16
CA PRO A 193 -15.00 7.09 14.79
C PRO A 193 -13.90 8.15 14.65
N LYS A 194 -12.83 7.81 13.94
CA LYS A 194 -11.76 8.73 13.52
C LYS A 194 -11.86 9.06 12.03
N ARG A 195 -12.17 8.05 11.21
CA ARG A 195 -12.37 8.17 9.76
C ARG A 195 -13.62 7.41 9.37
N VAL A 196 -14.54 8.09 8.70
CA VAL A 196 -15.77 7.48 8.15
C VAL A 196 -15.62 7.30 6.65
N PHE A 197 -16.17 6.21 6.13
CA PHE A 197 -16.23 5.93 4.70
C PHE A 197 -17.64 6.27 4.20
N ALA A 198 -17.75 6.97 3.07
CA ALA A 198 -19.03 7.08 2.37
C ALA A 198 -19.29 5.73 1.70
N GLY A 199 -20.45 5.13 2.01
CA GLY A 199 -20.87 3.86 1.41
C GLY A 199 -21.61 4.09 0.10
#